data_AF-A0A1F5KAD2-F1
#
_entry.id   AF-A0A1F5KAD2-F1
#
_cell.length_a   1.000
_cell.length_b   1.000
_cell.length_c   1.000
_cell.angle_alpha   90.00
_cell.angle_beta   90.00
_cell.angle_gamma   90.00
#
_symmetry.space_group_name_H-M   'P 1'
#
loop_
_entity.id
_entity.type
_entity.pdbx_description
1 polymer ?
#
loop_
_entity_poly.entity_id
_entity_poly.type
_entity_poly.pdbx_seq_one_letter_code
_entity_poly.pdbx_strand_id
1 'polypeptide(L)'
;MIKTVYDNFKRFRLFKSKLQPWWSIIGAPVLQEPIFRYLPYFLLYLPTSRYWEVGILSSIPYAIVHFYFGKKIVVYTFFLGLFFWWIMVNFGLLVAILAHSFHNIFVAIVLGKKWFVK
;
A
#
# COMPACT_ATOMS: atom_id res chain seq x y z
N MET A 1 20.49 -35.19 12.18
CA MET A 1 19.20 -34.85 11.56
C MET A 1 18.52 -33.62 12.18
N ILE A 2 18.35 -33.55 13.51
CA ILE A 2 17.66 -32.43 14.20
C ILE A 2 18.35 -31.06 13.98
N LYS A 3 19.69 -31.00 14.03
CA LYS A 3 20.46 -29.75 13.83
C LYS A 3 20.25 -29.15 12.43
N THR A 4 20.23 -29.98 11.39
CA THR A 4 20.01 -29.56 10.00
C THR A 4 18.62 -28.95 9.78
N VAL A 5 17.58 -29.52 10.40
CA VAL A 5 16.21 -28.98 10.33
C VAL A 5 16.12 -27.62 11.03
N TYR A 6 16.72 -27.49 12.22
CA TYR A 6 16.78 -26.22 12.96
C TYR A 6 17.51 -25.12 12.18
N ASP A 7 18.66 -25.43 11.60
CA ASP A 7 19.45 -24.46 10.81
C ASP A 7 18.71 -24.01 9.54
N ASN A 8 18.01 -24.94 8.86
CA ASN A 8 17.16 -24.62 7.73
C ASN A 8 16.00 -23.70 8.12
N PHE A 9 15.35 -23.96 9.26
CA PHE A 9 14.27 -23.11 9.76
C PHE A 9 14.77 -21.69 10.11
N LYS A 10 15.94 -21.57 10.73
CA LYS A 10 16.57 -20.27 11.05
C LYS A 10 16.92 -19.49 9.77
N ARG A 11 17.48 -20.16 8.75
CA ARG A 11 17.75 -19.55 7.43
C ARG A 11 16.48 -19.05 6.76
N PHE A 12 15.41 -19.84 6.78
CA PHE A 12 14.12 -19.45 6.21
C PHE A 12 13.51 -18.23 6.92
N ARG A 13 13.59 -18.18 8.26
CA ARG A 13 13.11 -17.04 9.04
C ARG A 13 13.90 -15.77 8.74
N LEU A 14 15.22 -15.86 8.61
CA LEU A 14 16.11 -14.75 8.22
C LEU A 14 15.83 -14.27 6.80
N PHE A 15 15.48 -15.17 5.88
CA PHE A 15 15.10 -14.81 4.53
C PHE A 15 13.76 -14.05 4.50
N LYS A 16 12.75 -14.55 5.21
CA LYS A 16 11.46 -13.84 5.37
C LYS A 16 11.64 -12.44 5.96
N SER A 17 12.47 -12.28 7.00
CA SER A 17 12.67 -10.97 7.63
C SER A 17 13.38 -9.96 6.72
N LYS A 18 14.16 -10.41 5.73
CA LYS A 18 14.78 -9.54 4.71
C LYS A 18 13.87 -9.20 3.54
N LEU A 19 12.93 -10.08 3.17
CA LEU A 19 11.97 -9.85 2.07
C LEU A 19 10.78 -8.98 2.48
N GLN A 20 10.35 -9.11 3.73
CA GLN A 20 9.17 -8.41 4.25
C GLN A 20 9.20 -6.88 4.05
N PRO A 21 10.34 -6.18 4.21
CA PRO A 21 10.42 -4.74 3.97
C PRO A 21 10.21 -4.35 2.51
N TRP A 22 10.83 -5.09 1.57
CA TRP A 22 10.74 -4.78 0.14
C TRP A 22 9.34 -5.03 -0.41
N TRP A 23 8.68 -6.08 0.08
CA TRP A 23 7.29 -6.34 -0.30
C TRP A 23 6.37 -5.18 0.11
N SER A 24 6.46 -4.71 1.36
CA SER A 24 5.62 -3.59 1.81
C SER A 24 5.95 -2.27 1.11
N ILE A 25 7.21 -2.08 0.69
CA ILE A 25 7.66 -0.83 0.06
C ILE A 25 7.29 -0.78 -1.42
N ILE A 26 7.48 -1.88 -2.16
CA ILE A 26 7.35 -1.88 -3.63
C ILE A 26 6.22 -2.81 -4.07
N GLY A 27 6.22 -4.05 -3.59
CA GLY A 27 5.27 -5.07 -4.03
C GLY A 27 3.82 -4.72 -3.74
N ALA A 28 3.54 -4.21 -2.54
CA ALA A 28 2.19 -3.81 -2.15
C ALA A 28 1.67 -2.64 -3.01
N PRO A 29 2.37 -1.51 -3.19
CA PRO A 29 1.93 -0.45 -4.10
C PRO A 29 1.67 -0.92 -5.55
N VAL A 30 2.55 -1.77 -6.09
CA VAL A 30 2.39 -2.31 -7.45
C VAL A 30 1.09 -3.09 -7.62
N LEU A 31 0.59 -3.75 -6.58
CA LEU A 31 -0.71 -4.44 -6.63
C LEU A 31 -1.88 -3.55 -6.21
N GLN A 32 -1.70 -2.69 -5.22
CA GLN A 32 -2.77 -1.89 -4.64
C GLN A 32 -3.21 -0.76 -5.58
N GLU A 33 -2.29 -0.05 -6.24
CA GLU A 33 -2.67 1.06 -7.11
C GLU A 33 -3.49 0.63 -8.34
N PRO A 34 -3.19 -0.51 -9.02
CA PRO A 34 -4.08 -1.02 -10.05
C PRO A 34 -5.50 -1.29 -9.55
N ILE A 35 -5.65 -1.90 -8.36
CA ILE A 35 -6.94 -2.29 -7.81
C ILE A 35 -7.74 -1.09 -7.32
N PHE A 36 -7.11 -0.23 -6.52
CA PHE A 36 -7.80 0.87 -5.83
C PHE A 36 -7.77 2.18 -6.61
N ARG A 37 -6.97 2.32 -7.66
CA ARG A 37 -6.96 3.53 -8.51
C ARG A 37 -7.28 3.25 -9.96
N TYR A 38 -6.50 2.40 -10.62
CA TYR A 38 -6.64 2.20 -12.06
C TYR A 38 -8.01 1.61 -12.43
N LEU A 39 -8.47 0.58 -11.71
CA LEU A 39 -9.78 -0.02 -11.97
C LEU A 39 -10.93 1.00 -11.77
N PRO A 40 -11.05 1.72 -10.63
CA PRO A 40 -12.04 2.80 -10.49
C PRO A 40 -11.90 3.91 -11.54
N TYR A 41 -10.66 4.27 -11.89
CA TYR A 41 -10.39 5.26 -12.94
C TYR A 41 -10.99 4.83 -14.27
N PHE A 42 -10.64 3.62 -14.71
CA PHE A 42 -11.04 3.10 -16.02
C PHE A 42 -12.54 2.77 -16.08
N LEU A 43 -13.08 2.12 -15.06
CA LEU A 43 -14.46 1.60 -15.07
C LEU A 43 -15.51 2.64 -14.66
N LEU A 44 -15.17 3.60 -13.79
CA LEU A 44 -16.13 4.53 -13.23
C LEU A 44 -15.84 5.97 -13.64
N TYR A 45 -14.60 6.45 -13.50
CA TYR A 45 -14.30 7.86 -13.76
C TYR A 45 -14.31 8.21 -15.25
N LEU A 46 -13.61 7.48 -16.12
CA LEU A 46 -13.61 7.74 -17.56
C LEU A 46 -15.04 7.86 -18.15
N PRO A 47 -15.99 6.95 -17.84
CA PRO A 47 -17.35 7.06 -18.38
C PRO A 47 -18.25 8.09 -17.67
N THR A 48 -17.98 8.47 -16.41
CA THR A 48 -18.90 9.34 -15.65
C THR A 48 -18.37 10.75 -15.37
N SER A 49 -17.06 10.96 -15.50
CA SER A 49 -16.34 12.18 -15.10
C SER A 49 -16.56 12.62 -13.64
N ARG A 50 -17.09 11.74 -12.77
CA ARG A 50 -17.36 12.02 -11.36
C ARG A 50 -16.10 11.92 -10.50
N TYR A 51 -15.28 12.95 -10.54
CA TYR A 51 -13.95 12.96 -9.92
C TYR A 51 -13.99 12.67 -8.42
N TRP A 52 -14.82 13.39 -7.66
CA TRP A 52 -14.83 13.30 -6.20
C TRP A 52 -15.50 12.01 -5.72
N GLU A 53 -16.60 11.63 -6.34
CA GLU A 53 -17.38 10.46 -5.96
C GLU A 53 -16.57 9.18 -6.17
N VAL A 54 -15.89 9.03 -7.31
CA VAL A 54 -15.03 7.87 -7.59
C VAL A 54 -13.80 7.87 -6.68
N GLY A 55 -13.21 9.05 -6.42
CA GLY A 55 -12.09 9.19 -5.50
C GLY A 55 -12.43 8.78 -4.06
N ILE A 56 -13.57 9.26 -3.54
CA ILE A 56 -14.06 8.89 -2.20
C ILE A 56 -14.40 7.40 -2.17
N LEU A 57 -15.17 6.91 -3.15
CA LEU A 57 -15.61 5.52 -3.23
C LEU A 57 -14.44 4.55 -3.26
N SER A 58 -13.35 4.87 -3.98
CA SER A 58 -12.15 4.03 -4.06
C SER A 58 -11.24 4.16 -2.83
N SER A 59 -11.26 5.30 -2.15
CA SER A 59 -10.43 5.55 -0.96
C SER A 59 -10.97 4.90 0.31
N ILE A 60 -12.28 4.67 0.40
CA ILE A 60 -12.90 3.95 1.52
C ILE A 60 -12.38 2.49 1.64
N PRO A 61 -12.48 1.62 0.61
CA PRO A 61 -11.99 0.25 0.72
C PRO A 61 -10.47 0.20 0.87
N TYR A 62 -9.73 1.13 0.24
CA TYR A 62 -8.31 1.30 0.48
C TYR A 62 -7.99 1.58 1.95
N ALA A 63 -8.76 2.45 2.61
CA ALA A 63 -8.57 2.71 4.04
C ALA A 63 -8.95 1.50 4.92
N ILE A 64 -10.02 0.79 4.57
CA ILE A 64 -10.51 -0.38 5.31
C ILE A 64 -9.47 -1.51 5.34
N VAL A 65 -8.76 -1.77 4.23
CA VAL A 65 -7.72 -2.82 4.25
C VAL A 65 -6.56 -2.50 5.19
N HIS A 66 -6.42 -1.25 5.63
CA HIS A 66 -5.42 -0.83 6.62
C HIS A 66 -5.94 -0.84 8.07
N PHE A 67 -7.17 -1.30 8.30
CA PHE A 67 -7.77 -1.30 9.64
C PHE A 67 -6.97 -2.08 10.69
N TYR A 68 -6.26 -3.14 10.28
CA TYR A 68 -5.42 -3.93 11.18
C TYR A 68 -4.25 -3.15 11.79
N PHE A 69 -3.85 -2.00 11.22
CA PHE A 69 -2.87 -1.09 11.81
C PHE A 69 -3.46 -0.14 12.87
N GLY A 70 -4.79 -0.08 12.96
CA GLY A 70 -5.53 0.68 13.96
C GLY A 70 -6.31 1.86 13.41
N LYS A 71 -7.33 2.29 14.15
CA LYS A 71 -8.34 3.29 13.71
C LYS A 71 -7.74 4.62 13.23
N LYS A 72 -6.68 5.12 13.88
CA LYS A 72 -6.00 6.37 13.47
C LYS A 72 -5.34 6.24 12.09
N ILE A 73 -4.82 5.05 11.78
CA ILE A 73 -4.21 4.77 10.48
C ILE A 73 -5.26 4.75 9.38
N VAL A 74 -6.46 4.24 9.65
CA VAL A 74 -7.57 4.22 8.67
C VAL A 74 -7.93 5.63 8.21
N VAL A 75 -8.06 6.58 9.13
CA VAL A 75 -8.36 7.98 8.78
C VAL A 75 -7.23 8.56 7.93
N TYR A 76 -5.98 8.32 8.34
CA TYR A 76 -4.81 8.75 7.58
C TYR A 76 -4.76 8.15 6.17
N THR A 77 -4.98 6.84 6.03
CA THR A 77 -4.94 6.13 4.74
C THR A 77 -6.10 6.49 3.84
N PHE A 78 -7.25 6.90 4.39
CA PHE A 78 -8.34 7.46 3.60
C PHE A 78 -7.90 8.75 2.87
N PHE A 79 -7.32 9.72 3.59
CA PHE A 79 -6.84 10.95 2.97
C PHE A 79 -5.66 10.73 2.03
N LEU A 80 -4.73 9.83 2.40
CA LEU A 80 -3.65 9.42 1.51
C LEU A 80 -4.21 8.75 0.24
N GLY A 81 -5.30 8.01 0.37
CA GLY A 81 -5.97 7.40 -0.76
C GLY A 81 -6.55 8.43 -1.73
N LEU A 82 -7.18 9.48 -1.20
CA LEU A 82 -7.64 10.61 -2.01
C LEU A 82 -6.49 11.33 -2.71
N PHE A 83 -5.34 11.45 -2.05
CA PHE A 83 -4.14 12.01 -2.65
C PHE A 83 -3.61 11.14 -3.81
N PHE A 84 -3.53 9.81 -3.63
CA PHE A 84 -3.13 8.92 -4.72
C PHE A 84 -4.15 8.86 -5.86
N TRP A 85 -5.44 9.05 -5.56
CA TRP A 85 -6.47 9.27 -6.58
C TRP A 85 -6.18 10.50 -7.42
N TRP A 86 -5.89 11.64 -6.78
CA TRP A 86 -5.48 12.84 -7.50
C TRP A 86 -4.24 12.60 -8.36
N ILE A 87 -3.22 11.90 -7.85
CA ILE A 87 -2.03 11.57 -8.65
C ILE A 87 -2.38 10.70 -9.86
N MET A 88 -3.18 9.65 -9.66
CA MET A 88 -3.58 8.73 -10.74
C MET A 88 -4.28 9.48 -11.87
N VAL A 89 -5.23 10.35 -11.54
CA VAL A 89 -6.03 11.08 -12.55
C VAL A 89 -5.17 12.07 -13.34
N ASN A 90 -4.20 12.74 -12.70
CA ASN A 90 -3.43 13.81 -13.32
C ASN A 90 -2.10 13.34 -13.96
N PHE A 91 -1.51 12.26 -13.45
CA PHE A 91 -0.16 11.83 -13.84
C PHE A 91 -0.08 10.33 -14.21
N GLY A 92 -1.16 9.58 -14.02
CA GLY A 92 -1.25 8.17 -14.40
C GLY A 92 -0.71 7.17 -13.37
N LEU A 93 -0.89 5.89 -13.69
CA LEU A 93 -0.68 4.77 -12.77
C LEU A 93 0.76 4.62 -12.31
N LEU A 94 1.73 4.77 -13.22
CA LEU A 94 3.13 4.62 -12.87
C LEU A 94 3.56 5.64 -11.81
N VAL A 95 3.11 6.88 -11.93
CA VAL A 95 3.42 7.94 -10.97
C VAL A 95 2.73 7.70 -9.62
N ALA A 96 1.48 7.20 -9.63
CA ALA A 96 0.79 6.80 -8.40
C ALA A 96 1.53 5.66 -7.66
N ILE A 97 2.01 4.63 -8.38
CA ILE A 97 2.81 3.54 -7.79
C ILE A 97 4.10 4.09 -7.17
N LEU A 98 4.83 4.94 -7.89
CA LEU A 98 6.08 5.53 -7.39
C LEU A 98 5.83 6.42 -6.16
N ALA A 99 4.79 7.24 -6.17
CA ALA A 99 4.42 8.09 -5.04
C ALA A 99 4.06 7.26 -3.80
N HIS A 100 3.31 6.18 -3.99
CA HIS A 100 2.97 5.27 -2.89
C HIS A 100 4.21 4.52 -2.37
N SER A 101 5.06 3.99 -3.25
CA SER A 101 6.32 3.38 -2.82
C SER A 101 7.22 4.36 -2.07
N PHE A 102 7.33 5.60 -2.53
CA PHE A 102 8.06 6.66 -1.83
C PHE A 102 7.47 6.94 -0.45
N HIS A 103 6.14 7.01 -0.35
CA HIS A 103 5.47 7.16 0.94
C HIS A 103 5.81 6.02 1.92
N ASN A 104 5.81 4.77 1.44
CA ASN A 104 6.15 3.62 2.26
C ASN A 104 7.62 3.63 2.70
N ILE A 105 8.54 4.10 1.85
CA ILE A 105 9.95 4.35 2.22
C ILE A 105 10.01 5.41 3.32
N PHE A 106 9.34 6.55 3.14
CA PHE A 106 9.34 7.64 4.11
C PHE A 106 8.85 7.17 5.48
N VAL A 107 7.71 6.47 5.53
CA VAL A 107 7.18 5.88 6.77
C VAL A 107 8.16 4.89 7.38
N ALA A 108 8.76 4.00 6.59
CA ALA A 108 9.72 3.02 7.06
C ALA A 108 10.98 3.66 7.67
N ILE A 109 11.48 4.76 7.09
CA ILE A 109 12.67 5.47 7.57
C ILE A 109 12.34 6.35 8.78
N VAL A 110 11.30 7.17 8.70
CA VAL A 110 11.01 8.21 9.70
C VAL A 110 10.31 7.65 10.94
N LEU A 111 9.35 6.74 10.75
CA LEU A 111 8.55 6.19 11.86
C LEU A 111 9.13 4.86 12.37
N GLY A 112 10.02 4.24 11.58
CA GLY A 112 10.73 3.02 11.94
C GLY A 112 9.81 1.80 12.16
N LYS A 113 10.34 0.76 12.80
CA LYS A 113 9.61 -0.50 13.06
C LYS A 113 8.35 -0.35 13.92
N LYS A 114 8.24 0.75 14.70
CA LYS A 114 7.10 0.98 15.61
C LYS A 114 5.76 1.10 14.88
N TRP A 115 5.78 1.35 13.58
CA TRP A 115 4.57 1.49 12.77
C TRP A 115 4.04 0.17 12.18
N PHE A 116 4.91 -0.83 12.03
CA PHE A 116 4.58 -2.12 11.39
C PHE A 116 4.38 -3.27 12.38
N VAL A 117 4.65 -3.04 13.67
CA VAL A 117 4.57 -4.05 14.72
C VAL A 117 3.73 -3.49 15.85
N LYS A 118 2.49 -3.97 15.96
CA LYS A 118 1.80 -4.07 17.25
C LYS A 118 1.92 -5.50 17.74
#